data_AF-A0A7S3D0T8-F1
#
_entry.id   AF-A0A7S3D0T8-F1
#
_cell.length_a   1.000
_cell.length_b   1.000
_cell.length_c   1.000
_cell.angle_alpha   90.00
_cell.angle_beta   90.00
_cell.angle_gamma   90.00
#
_symmetry.space_group_name_H-M   'P 1'
#
loop_
_entity.id
_entity.type
_entity.pdbx_description
1 polymer ?
#
loop_
_entity_poly.entity_id
_entity_poly.type
_entity_poly.pdbx_seq_one_letter_code
_entity_poly.pdbx_strand_id
1 'polypeptide(L)'
;NPNKLLGFVSPTLSQFCALLFNHFCCFVYVTQLIYRTQKMELIYTPQQIAGYKGYYHSVRIGNWSEELELQESRLKDFLYRKEHGELALHKAERKLQQHLGPVELSKTEDGRVRFDSVALLFNHRTESVVATDLNDRTKAVEEAYSTTTSWYGEPCARNAVTIKKYDSSDDDLVLGIPESEKDVLHYGQKFHIVASSQLRPEADGDLFLRTQAATPLVSSKYSHFQEVWYLCVLSC
;
A
#
# COMPACT_ATOMS: atom_id res chain seq x y z
N ASN A 1 -15.28 69.10 -47.65
CA ASN A 1 -16.66 69.65 -47.69
C ASN A 1 -17.58 68.75 -46.88
N PRO A 2 -18.54 69.30 -46.12
CA PRO A 2 -18.46 69.42 -44.66
C PRO A 2 -19.62 68.74 -43.89
N ASN A 3 -19.61 68.88 -42.55
CA ASN A 3 -20.70 68.70 -41.57
C ASN A 3 -20.95 67.26 -41.08
N LYS A 4 -21.14 66.92 -39.78
CA LYS A 4 -21.36 67.66 -38.52
C LYS A 4 -21.32 66.63 -37.35
N LEU A 5 -20.79 67.05 -36.18
CA LEU A 5 -21.30 66.89 -34.76
C LEU A 5 -21.72 65.47 -34.26
N LEU A 6 -21.54 64.96 -33.04
CA LEU A 6 -21.14 65.27 -31.65
C LEU A 6 -20.98 63.87 -30.98
N GLY A 7 -20.26 63.55 -29.90
CA GLY A 7 -19.50 64.28 -28.90
C GLY A 7 -18.96 63.26 -27.86
N PHE A 8 -18.43 63.79 -26.75
CA PHE A 8 -18.00 63.15 -25.50
C PHE A 8 -16.51 62.78 -25.28
N VAL A 9 -15.82 63.79 -24.73
CA VAL A 9 -14.97 63.82 -23.51
C VAL A 9 -13.65 63.03 -23.48
N SER A 10 -12.56 63.80 -23.59
CA SER A 10 -11.22 63.51 -23.06
C SER A 10 -10.98 64.24 -21.73
N PRO A 11 -10.15 63.73 -20.80
CA PRO A 11 -9.66 64.50 -19.67
C PRO A 11 -8.45 65.35 -20.07
N THR A 12 -8.50 66.65 -19.78
CA THR A 12 -7.43 67.61 -20.06
C THR A 12 -6.48 67.79 -18.86
N LEU A 13 -5.20 67.57 -19.12
CA LEU A 13 -4.08 68.23 -18.45
C LEU A 13 -4.11 69.74 -18.75
N SER A 14 -3.47 70.53 -17.88
CA SER A 14 -2.94 71.90 -18.07
C SER A 14 -3.80 73.06 -17.55
N GLN A 15 -3.36 73.69 -16.44
CA GLN A 15 -2.81 75.07 -16.37
C GLN A 15 -2.74 75.53 -14.90
N PHE A 16 -1.57 75.86 -14.33
CA PHE A 16 -0.81 77.12 -14.45
C PHE A 16 -1.59 78.38 -14.05
N CYS A 17 -1.29 78.92 -12.85
CA CYS A 17 -1.21 80.35 -12.47
C CYS A 17 -0.94 80.43 -10.96
N ALA A 18 0.30 80.59 -10.48
CA ALA A 18 1.05 81.86 -10.36
C ALA A 18 0.52 82.83 -9.28
N LEU A 19 1.06 82.75 -8.06
CA LEU A 19 1.20 83.81 -7.04
C LEU A 19 2.32 83.35 -6.08
N LEU A 20 3.60 83.62 -6.33
CA LEU A 20 4.37 84.83 -5.98
C LEU A 20 4.21 85.35 -4.53
N PHE A 21 5.38 85.39 -3.87
CA PHE A 21 5.82 86.21 -2.73
C PHE A 21 5.59 85.75 -1.29
N ASN A 22 6.71 85.29 -0.70
CA ASN A 22 7.30 85.81 0.54
C ASN A 22 6.36 86.02 1.74
N HIS A 23 6.42 85.13 2.74
CA HIS A 23 6.89 85.48 4.09
C HIS A 23 6.91 84.27 5.04
N PHE A 24 7.87 84.28 5.97
CA PHE A 24 7.96 83.49 7.21
C PHE A 24 8.46 82.05 7.16
N CYS A 25 9.79 81.96 7.16
CA CYS A 25 10.58 81.16 8.11
C CYS A 25 9.82 80.83 9.40
N CYS A 26 9.38 79.58 9.59
CA CYS A 26 9.13 78.97 10.90
C CYS A 26 8.82 77.47 10.74
N PHE A 27 9.27 76.68 11.71
CA PHE A 27 9.06 75.22 11.84
C PHE A 27 9.98 74.31 11.03
N VAL A 28 11.26 74.41 11.38
CA VAL A 28 12.16 73.26 11.51
C VAL A 28 11.57 72.27 12.53
N TYR A 29 11.86 70.97 12.32
CA TYR A 29 11.56 69.80 13.15
C TYR A 29 10.25 69.07 12.85
N VAL A 30 10.27 68.49 11.66
CA VAL A 30 9.79 67.13 11.33
C VAL A 30 9.70 66.26 12.58
N THR A 31 8.46 65.87 12.86
CA THR A 31 8.01 64.82 13.74
C THR A 31 9.01 63.66 13.87
N GLN A 32 9.52 63.46 15.08
CA GLN A 32 10.07 62.18 15.53
C GLN A 32 8.94 61.14 15.52
N LEU A 33 8.66 60.60 14.34
CA LEU A 33 8.00 59.32 14.20
C LEU A 33 8.97 58.27 14.72
N ILE A 34 8.66 57.83 15.93
CA ILE A 34 9.25 56.70 16.64
C ILE A 34 9.19 55.48 15.70
N TYR A 35 10.26 55.25 14.94
CA TYR A 35 10.57 53.93 14.42
C TYR A 35 10.94 53.06 15.63
N ARG A 36 9.90 52.54 16.30
CA ARG A 36 10.02 51.42 17.22
C ARG A 36 10.35 50.22 16.36
N THR A 37 11.63 50.05 16.03
CA THR A 37 12.16 48.79 15.55
C THR A 37 11.85 47.76 16.64
N GLN A 38 10.74 47.05 16.48
CA GLN A 38 10.58 45.75 17.12
C GLN A 38 11.76 44.94 16.60
N LYS A 39 12.79 44.86 17.44
CA LYS A 39 13.85 43.88 17.31
C LYS A 39 13.11 42.56 17.25
N MET A 40 13.02 41.96 16.07
CA MET A 40 12.65 40.57 15.91
C MET A 40 13.68 39.80 16.73
N GLU A 41 13.37 39.54 17.99
CA GLU A 41 14.19 38.68 18.83
C GLU A 41 14.22 37.35 18.11
N LEU A 42 15.42 36.97 17.67
CA LEU A 42 15.64 35.65 17.13
C LEU A 42 15.17 34.66 18.19
N ILE A 43 14.11 33.90 17.88
CA ILE A 43 13.56 32.80 18.70
C ILE A 43 14.49 31.58 18.60
N TYR A 44 15.79 31.82 18.57
CA TYR A 44 16.80 30.80 18.38
C TYR A 44 17.82 30.96 19.48
N THR A 45 18.07 29.85 20.17
CA THR A 45 19.12 29.76 21.18
C THR A 45 20.47 30.10 20.53
N PRO A 46 21.42 30.73 21.25
CA PRO A 46 22.74 31.07 20.71
C PRO A 46 23.45 29.89 20.02
N GLN A 47 23.17 28.66 20.47
CA GLN A 47 23.67 27.41 19.91
C GLN A 47 23.12 27.11 18.50
N GLN A 48 21.86 27.46 18.21
CA GLN A 48 21.25 27.30 16.88
C GLN A 48 21.86 28.27 15.85
N ILE A 49 22.29 29.44 16.29
CA ILE A 49 22.93 30.47 15.44
C ILE A 49 24.39 30.11 15.14
N ALA A 50 25.08 29.46 16.09
CA ALA A 50 26.50 29.13 15.99
C ALA A 50 26.81 27.82 15.23
N GLY A 51 25.80 27.11 14.70
CA GLY A 51 26.00 25.86 13.96
C GLY A 51 26.55 24.73 14.85
N TYR A 52 25.93 24.52 16.01
CA TYR A 52 26.49 23.69 17.08
C TYR A 52 26.40 22.17 16.82
N LYS A 53 27.46 21.42 17.16
CA LYS A 53 27.47 19.93 17.20
C LYS A 53 26.53 19.44 18.30
N GLY A 54 25.40 18.84 17.96
CA GLY A 54 24.40 18.41 18.96
C GLY A 54 24.99 17.67 20.17
N TYR A 55 24.55 18.03 21.37
CA TYR A 55 24.81 17.27 22.59
C TYR A 55 23.69 16.26 22.82
N TYR A 56 23.98 15.16 23.50
CA TYR A 56 22.95 14.21 23.93
C TYR A 56 22.09 14.82 25.06
N HIS A 57 20.81 14.44 25.15
CA HIS A 57 19.86 14.95 26.15
C HIS A 57 20.29 14.74 27.62
N SER A 58 21.22 13.81 27.88
CA SER A 58 21.81 13.61 29.20
C SER A 58 22.63 14.81 29.67
N VAL A 59 23.10 15.66 28.74
CA VAL A 59 23.77 16.91 29.03
C VAL A 59 22.73 18.02 28.97
N ARG A 60 22.51 18.72 30.10
CA ARG A 60 21.47 19.74 30.27
C ARG A 60 21.80 21.06 29.54
N ILE A 61 21.98 21.00 28.23
CA ILE A 61 22.32 22.13 27.36
C ILE A 61 21.27 22.24 26.25
N GLY A 62 20.81 23.46 25.97
CA GLY A 62 19.83 23.71 24.91
C GLY A 62 18.45 23.11 25.23
N ASN A 63 17.80 22.51 24.22
CA ASN A 63 16.46 21.91 24.32
C ASN A 63 16.47 20.49 24.91
N TRP A 64 17.38 20.21 25.85
CA TRP A 64 17.57 18.88 26.43
C TRP A 64 16.28 18.31 27.06
N SER A 65 15.44 19.16 27.65
CA SER A 65 14.18 18.75 28.29
C SER A 65 13.12 18.33 27.27
N GLU A 66 13.04 19.03 26.14
CA GLU A 66 12.15 18.70 25.03
C GLU A 66 12.57 17.36 24.39
N GLU A 67 13.87 17.16 24.19
CA GLU A 67 14.39 15.91 23.64
C GLU A 67 14.17 14.72 24.59
N LEU A 68 14.31 14.93 25.91
CA LEU A 68 14.00 13.90 26.92
C LEU A 68 12.51 13.53 26.91
N GLU A 69 11.60 14.52 26.92
CA GLU A 69 10.15 14.29 26.89
C GLU A 69 9.71 13.59 25.60
N LEU A 70 10.32 13.92 24.47
CA LEU A 70 10.09 13.27 23.19
C LEU A 70 10.52 11.79 23.24
N GLN A 71 11.68 11.49 23.84
CA GLN A 71 12.11 10.10 24.04
C GLN A 71 11.19 9.32 24.97
N GLU A 72 10.74 9.91 26.07
CA GLU A 72 9.78 9.29 26.98
C GLU A 72 8.45 9.01 26.28
N SER A 73 7.96 9.93 25.45
CA SER A 73 6.73 9.76 24.67
C SER A 73 6.88 8.62 23.65
N ARG A 74 8.00 8.56 22.92
CA ARG A 74 8.31 7.44 21.99
C ARG A 74 8.37 6.10 22.72
N LEU A 75 8.95 6.07 23.92
CA LEU A 75 9.04 4.86 24.72
C LEU A 75 7.66 4.41 25.21
N LYS A 76 6.81 5.34 25.67
CA LYS A 76 5.42 5.07 26.06
C LYS A 76 4.62 4.49 24.89
N ASP A 77 4.71 5.10 23.71
CA ASP A 77 4.04 4.59 22.50
C ASP A 77 4.53 3.20 22.11
N PHE A 78 5.85 2.96 22.21
CA PHE A 78 6.43 1.65 21.94
C PHE A 78 5.92 0.59 22.93
N LEU A 79 5.92 0.89 24.23
CA LEU A 79 5.45 -0.02 25.28
C LEU A 79 3.96 -0.31 25.12
N TYR A 80 3.15 0.73 24.87
CA TYR A 80 1.73 0.58 24.57
C TYR A 80 1.50 -0.38 23.40
N ARG A 81 2.18 -0.15 22.27
CA ARG A 81 2.08 -1.02 21.09
C ARG A 81 2.64 -2.43 21.32
N LYS A 82 3.63 -2.58 22.19
CA LYS A 82 4.20 -3.87 22.59
C LYS A 82 3.19 -4.68 23.39
N GLU A 83 2.56 -4.07 24.40
CA GLU A 83 1.53 -4.71 25.23
C GLU A 83 0.31 -5.13 24.41
N HIS A 84 -0.07 -4.33 23.41
CA HIS A 84 -1.18 -4.63 22.51
C HIS A 84 -0.80 -5.53 21.32
N GLY A 85 0.47 -5.95 21.19
CA GLY A 85 0.93 -6.83 20.11
C GLY A 85 0.86 -6.21 18.69
N GLU A 86 0.85 -4.88 18.61
CA GLU A 86 0.72 -4.08 17.38
C GLU A 86 2.07 -3.68 16.76
N LEU A 87 3.17 -4.10 17.39
CA LEU A 87 4.50 -3.96 16.82
C LEU A 87 4.56 -4.65 15.45
N ALA A 88 5.25 -4.01 14.50
CA ALA A 88 5.43 -4.55 13.16
C ALA A 88 6.11 -5.93 13.18
N LEU A 89 7.02 -6.14 14.14
CA LEU A 89 7.70 -7.42 14.36
C LEU A 89 6.70 -8.54 14.66
N HIS A 90 5.78 -8.34 15.60
CA HIS A 90 4.76 -9.35 15.94
C HIS A 90 3.80 -9.61 14.78
N LYS A 91 3.45 -8.59 14.00
CA LYS A 91 2.63 -8.76 12.79
C LYS A 91 3.36 -9.62 11.75
N ALA A 92 4.65 -9.36 11.52
CA ALA A 92 5.47 -10.14 10.61
C ALA A 92 5.65 -11.59 11.08
N GLU A 93 5.87 -11.79 12.38
CA GLU A 93 6.02 -13.11 12.99
C GLU A 93 4.74 -13.95 12.82
N ARG A 94 3.57 -13.40 13.15
CA ARG A 94 2.27 -14.08 12.93
C ARG A 94 2.06 -14.46 11.47
N LYS A 95 2.38 -13.53 10.55
CA LYS A 95 2.33 -13.80 9.11
C LYS A 95 3.24 -14.97 8.72
N LEU A 96 4.49 -14.97 9.18
CA LEU A 96 5.42 -16.05 8.85
C LEU A 96 4.95 -17.39 9.40
N GLN A 97 4.46 -17.42 10.65
CA GLN A 97 3.92 -18.63 11.27
C GLN A 97 2.73 -19.20 10.49
N GLN A 98 1.80 -18.34 10.06
CA GLN A 98 0.63 -18.77 9.28
C GLN A 98 1.02 -19.28 7.88
N HIS A 99 1.91 -18.57 7.18
CA HIS A 99 2.23 -18.89 5.78
C HIS A 99 3.24 -20.03 5.63
N LEU A 100 4.16 -20.18 6.59
CA LEU A 100 5.23 -21.19 6.55
C LEU A 100 4.92 -22.39 7.44
N GLY A 101 3.68 -22.55 7.91
CA GLY A 101 3.25 -23.77 8.59
C GLY A 101 3.51 -24.99 7.70
N PRO A 102 4.16 -26.06 8.22
CA PRO A 102 4.50 -27.24 7.43
C PRO A 102 3.23 -28.01 7.04
N VAL A 103 3.15 -28.42 5.78
CA VAL A 103 2.01 -29.17 5.24
C VAL A 103 2.45 -30.56 4.80
N GLU A 104 1.71 -31.59 5.16
CA GLU A 104 1.92 -32.94 4.63
C GLU A 104 1.27 -33.08 3.26
N LEU A 105 2.06 -33.48 2.26
CA LEU A 105 1.56 -33.77 0.92
C LEU A 105 0.91 -35.15 0.88
N SER A 106 -0.18 -35.27 0.12
CA SER A 106 -0.84 -36.55 -0.11
C SER A 106 0.05 -37.44 -0.98
N LYS A 107 0.33 -38.66 -0.51
CA LYS A 107 1.08 -39.67 -1.26
C LYS A 107 0.12 -40.77 -1.72
N THR A 108 0.15 -41.06 -3.01
CA THR A 108 -0.60 -42.17 -3.61
C THR A 108 0.37 -43.27 -4.03
N GLU A 109 0.10 -44.51 -3.61
CA GLU A 109 0.93 -45.68 -3.99
C GLU A 109 0.93 -45.93 -5.50
N ASP A 110 -0.20 -45.68 -6.16
CA ASP A 110 -0.39 -45.91 -7.60
C ASP A 110 0.24 -44.82 -8.50
N GLY A 111 0.84 -43.78 -7.92
CA GLY A 111 1.39 -42.64 -8.65
C GLY A 111 0.35 -41.76 -9.37
N ARG A 112 -0.95 -41.96 -9.10
CA ARG A 112 -2.05 -41.18 -9.68
C ARG A 112 -2.49 -40.06 -8.75
N VAL A 113 -2.84 -38.92 -9.34
CA VAL A 113 -3.39 -37.78 -8.62
C VAL A 113 -4.89 -38.02 -8.39
N ARG A 114 -5.34 -37.79 -7.15
CA ARG A 114 -6.75 -37.94 -6.76
C ARG A 114 -7.36 -36.59 -6.41
N PHE A 115 -8.68 -36.49 -6.45
CA PHE A 115 -9.38 -35.35 -5.89
C PHE A 115 -9.16 -35.30 -4.36
N ASP A 116 -9.24 -34.09 -3.82
CA ASP A 116 -8.92 -33.73 -2.44
C ASP A 116 -7.48 -34.05 -1.98
N SER A 117 -6.60 -34.42 -2.92
CA SER A 117 -5.18 -34.58 -2.65
C SER A 117 -4.48 -33.22 -2.53
N VAL A 118 -3.53 -33.15 -1.61
CA VAL A 118 -2.67 -31.99 -1.37
C VAL A 118 -1.36 -32.17 -2.13
N ALA A 119 -1.06 -31.23 -3.01
CA ALA A 119 0.10 -31.24 -3.88
C ALA A 119 0.79 -29.88 -3.95
N LEU A 120 1.93 -29.82 -4.65
CA LEU A 120 2.61 -28.58 -5.01
C LEU A 120 2.48 -28.36 -6.52
N LEU A 121 2.22 -27.11 -6.92
CA LEU A 121 2.23 -26.73 -8.32
C LEU A 121 3.63 -26.25 -8.71
N PHE A 122 4.43 -27.15 -9.27
CA PHE A 122 5.82 -26.90 -9.66
C PHE A 122 5.93 -26.47 -11.13
N ASN A 123 6.59 -25.35 -11.38
CA ASN A 123 6.95 -24.88 -12.71
C ASN A 123 8.33 -25.42 -13.09
N HIS A 124 8.36 -26.32 -14.08
CA HIS A 124 9.61 -26.93 -14.54
C HIS A 124 10.59 -25.94 -15.19
N ARG A 125 10.11 -24.87 -15.83
CA ARG A 125 10.99 -23.91 -16.53
C ARG A 125 11.77 -23.03 -15.57
N THR A 126 11.11 -22.59 -14.49
CA THR A 126 11.67 -21.63 -13.52
C THR A 126 12.13 -22.30 -12.23
N GLU A 127 11.98 -23.62 -12.14
CA GLU A 127 12.29 -24.43 -10.96
C GLU A 127 11.67 -23.85 -9.67
N SER A 128 10.43 -23.40 -9.78
CA SER A 128 9.73 -22.69 -8.72
C SER A 128 8.34 -23.24 -8.46
N VAL A 129 7.88 -23.11 -7.22
CA VAL A 129 6.54 -23.54 -6.80
C VAL A 129 5.64 -22.32 -6.73
N VAL A 130 4.38 -22.48 -7.13
CA VAL A 130 3.37 -21.44 -6.96
C VAL A 130 3.11 -21.20 -5.47
N ALA A 131 3.12 -19.94 -5.05
CA ALA A 131 2.93 -19.55 -3.67
C ALA A 131 2.11 -18.26 -3.53
N THR A 132 1.34 -18.16 -2.46
CA THR A 132 0.36 -17.09 -2.26
C THR A 132 0.58 -16.33 -0.96
N ASP A 133 0.33 -15.03 -1.01
CA ASP A 133 0.36 -14.16 0.16
C ASP A 133 -1.01 -13.56 0.43
N LEU A 134 -1.70 -14.07 1.47
CA LEU A 134 -2.95 -13.51 1.98
C LEU A 134 -2.88 -12.03 2.40
N ASN A 135 -1.70 -11.46 2.59
CA ASN A 135 -1.57 -10.05 2.93
C ASN A 135 -1.39 -9.16 1.70
N ASP A 136 -1.09 -9.74 0.53
CA ASP A 136 -1.00 -8.99 -0.73
C ASP A 136 -2.34 -9.08 -1.47
N ARG A 137 -3.28 -8.23 -1.07
CA ARG A 137 -4.60 -8.13 -1.69
C ARG A 137 -4.53 -7.33 -3.00
N THR A 138 -5.14 -7.86 -4.04
CA THR A 138 -5.30 -7.16 -5.32
C THR A 138 -6.36 -6.06 -5.15
N LYS A 139 -6.08 -4.85 -5.63
CA LYS A 139 -7.01 -3.71 -5.49
C LYS A 139 -8.23 -3.79 -6.41
N ALA A 140 -8.11 -4.56 -7.49
CA ALA A 140 -9.09 -4.56 -8.57
C ALA A 140 -10.26 -5.52 -8.34
N VAL A 141 -10.07 -6.54 -7.50
CA VAL A 141 -11.08 -7.56 -7.20
C VAL A 141 -11.12 -7.75 -5.68
N GLU A 142 -12.32 -7.66 -5.09
CA GLU A 142 -12.50 -7.90 -3.67
C GLU A 142 -12.16 -9.34 -3.30
N GLU A 143 -11.53 -9.52 -2.14
CA GLU A 143 -11.06 -10.83 -1.65
C GLU A 143 -10.15 -11.62 -2.61
N ALA A 144 -9.47 -10.93 -3.53
CA ALA A 144 -8.42 -11.50 -4.36
C ALA A 144 -7.04 -11.30 -3.74
N TYR A 145 -6.25 -12.37 -3.76
CA TYR A 145 -4.91 -12.42 -3.18
C TYR A 145 -3.89 -12.75 -4.26
N SER A 146 -2.82 -11.96 -4.32
CA SER A 146 -1.79 -12.10 -5.33
C SER A 146 -1.04 -13.42 -5.17
N THR A 147 -0.78 -14.06 -6.31
CA THR A 147 -0.05 -15.31 -6.39
C THR A 147 1.22 -15.11 -7.19
N THR A 148 2.31 -15.65 -6.69
CA THR A 148 3.63 -15.57 -7.31
C THR A 148 4.25 -16.95 -7.39
N THR A 149 5.49 -17.03 -7.84
CA THR A 149 6.28 -18.26 -7.72
C THR A 149 7.44 -18.03 -6.75
N SER A 150 7.79 -19.07 -6.01
CA SER A 150 8.87 -19.06 -5.03
C SER A 150 9.82 -20.22 -5.27
N TRP A 151 11.11 -20.00 -5.04
CA TRP A 151 12.11 -21.08 -5.04
C TRP A 151 12.08 -21.92 -3.76
N TYR A 152 11.24 -21.56 -2.80
CA TYR A 152 11.04 -22.33 -1.59
C TYR A 152 10.21 -23.59 -1.89
N GLY A 153 10.90 -24.71 -2.07
CA GLY A 153 10.32 -25.99 -2.47
C GLY A 153 9.79 -26.86 -1.32
N GLU A 154 10.01 -26.49 -0.07
CA GLU A 154 9.48 -27.24 1.07
C GLU A 154 7.96 -27.04 1.18
N PRO A 155 7.18 -28.11 1.40
CA PRO A 155 5.73 -28.00 1.57
C PRO A 155 5.33 -27.14 2.78
N CYS A 156 4.60 -26.07 2.51
CA CYS A 156 4.10 -25.14 3.51
C CYS A 156 2.72 -24.61 3.14
N ALA A 157 2.00 -24.02 4.11
CA ALA A 157 0.63 -23.54 3.93
C ALA A 157 0.47 -22.64 2.70
N ARG A 158 1.45 -21.76 2.44
CA ARG A 158 1.39 -20.83 1.30
C ARG A 158 1.59 -21.44 -0.10
N ASN A 159 2.21 -22.63 -0.21
CA ASN A 159 2.55 -23.25 -1.50
C ASN A 159 1.81 -24.57 -1.76
N ALA A 160 1.24 -25.16 -0.71
CA ALA A 160 0.39 -26.34 -0.82
C ALA A 160 -0.97 -25.97 -1.43
N VAL A 161 -1.41 -26.81 -2.37
CA VAL A 161 -2.69 -26.68 -3.06
C VAL A 161 -3.48 -27.98 -2.95
N THR A 162 -4.80 -27.86 -2.82
CA THR A 162 -5.75 -28.98 -2.83
C THR A 162 -6.44 -29.01 -4.18
N ILE A 163 -6.50 -30.21 -4.78
CA ILE A 163 -7.15 -30.43 -6.07
C ILE A 163 -8.61 -30.79 -5.83
N LYS A 164 -9.54 -29.87 -6.05
CA LYS A 164 -10.99 -30.13 -5.88
C LYS A 164 -11.65 -30.44 -7.22
N LYS A 165 -12.66 -31.30 -7.17
CA LYS A 165 -13.47 -31.62 -8.35
C LYS A 165 -14.29 -30.39 -8.79
N TYR A 166 -14.53 -30.27 -10.10
CA TYR A 166 -15.46 -29.29 -10.64
C TYR A 166 -16.88 -29.85 -10.62
N ASP A 167 -17.85 -29.11 -10.09
CA ASP A 167 -19.22 -29.59 -9.82
C ASP A 167 -20.08 -29.88 -11.07
N SER A 168 -19.54 -29.81 -12.29
CA SER A 168 -20.33 -30.10 -13.48
C SER A 168 -20.56 -31.60 -13.61
N SER A 169 -21.83 -32.00 -13.51
CA SER A 169 -22.34 -33.39 -13.59
C SER A 169 -21.94 -34.16 -14.85
N ASP A 170 -21.55 -33.47 -15.93
CA ASP A 170 -21.48 -34.06 -17.26
C ASP A 170 -20.06 -34.43 -17.69
N ASP A 171 -19.01 -33.89 -17.02
CA ASP A 171 -17.63 -34.07 -17.47
C ASP A 171 -17.18 -35.54 -17.38
N ASP A 172 -17.58 -36.26 -16.33
CA ASP A 172 -17.25 -37.68 -16.15
C ASP A 172 -17.92 -38.57 -17.21
N LEU A 173 -19.14 -38.22 -17.64
CA LEU A 173 -19.90 -38.94 -18.66
C LEU A 173 -19.32 -38.69 -20.06
N VAL A 174 -18.99 -37.43 -20.37
CA VAL A 174 -18.40 -37.05 -21.67
C VAL A 174 -17.03 -37.72 -21.87
N LEU A 175 -16.24 -37.86 -20.80
CA LEU A 175 -14.93 -38.50 -20.83
C LEU A 175 -14.98 -40.02 -20.70
N GLY A 176 -16.15 -40.60 -20.43
CA GLY A 176 -16.33 -42.05 -20.29
C GLY A 176 -15.56 -42.65 -19.11
N ILE A 177 -15.41 -41.88 -18.02
CA ILE A 177 -14.63 -42.30 -16.85
C ILE A 177 -15.41 -43.39 -16.09
N PRO A 178 -14.80 -44.56 -15.81
CA PRO A 178 -15.47 -45.61 -15.06
C PRO A 178 -15.73 -45.18 -13.61
N GLU A 179 -16.81 -45.67 -13.00
CA GLU A 179 -17.18 -45.27 -11.64
C GLU A 179 -16.09 -45.55 -10.60
N SER A 180 -15.31 -46.61 -10.81
CA SER A 180 -14.18 -46.99 -9.97
C SER A 180 -13.03 -45.97 -9.96
N GLU A 181 -12.94 -45.13 -10.99
CA GLU A 181 -11.87 -44.12 -11.13
C GLU A 181 -12.39 -42.68 -11.00
N LYS A 182 -13.61 -42.46 -10.52
CA LYS A 182 -14.20 -41.11 -10.35
C LYS A 182 -13.40 -40.17 -9.44
N ASP A 183 -12.60 -40.75 -8.55
CA ASP A 183 -11.72 -40.03 -7.61
C ASP A 183 -10.34 -39.70 -8.22
N VAL A 184 -9.98 -40.33 -9.34
CA VAL A 184 -8.71 -40.08 -10.02
C VAL A 184 -8.89 -38.90 -10.97
N LEU A 185 -7.90 -38.01 -11.03
CA LEU A 185 -7.89 -36.91 -11.99
C LEU A 185 -7.40 -37.41 -13.36
N HIS A 186 -8.23 -37.27 -14.40
CA HIS A 186 -7.87 -37.61 -15.78
C HIS A 186 -7.57 -36.37 -16.62
N TYR A 187 -6.79 -36.56 -17.70
CA TYR A 187 -6.52 -35.49 -18.65
C TYR A 187 -7.79 -35.05 -19.37
N GLY A 188 -7.95 -33.73 -19.52
CA GLY A 188 -9.12 -33.12 -20.16
C GLY A 188 -10.29 -32.87 -19.20
N GLN A 189 -10.24 -33.43 -17.98
CA GLN A 189 -11.24 -33.17 -16.94
C GLN A 189 -11.03 -31.79 -16.32
N LYS A 190 -12.12 -31.06 -16.06
CA LYS A 190 -12.06 -29.77 -15.37
C LYS A 190 -11.96 -29.99 -13.87
N PHE A 191 -11.16 -29.17 -13.21
CA PHE A 191 -10.96 -29.21 -11.77
C PHE A 191 -10.62 -27.83 -11.22
N HIS A 192 -10.67 -27.70 -9.91
CA HIS A 192 -10.30 -26.52 -9.17
C HIS A 192 -8.98 -26.72 -8.43
N ILE A 193 -8.14 -25.70 -8.47
CA ILE A 193 -6.95 -25.59 -7.62
C ILE A 193 -7.32 -24.67 -6.47
N VAL A 194 -7.27 -25.20 -5.25
CA VAL A 194 -7.65 -24.49 -4.03
C VAL A 194 -6.41 -24.32 -3.16
N ALA A 195 -6.24 -23.17 -2.51
CA ALA A 195 -5.16 -23.01 -1.55
C ALA A 195 -5.36 -23.96 -0.36
N SER A 196 -4.28 -24.33 0.34
CA SER A 196 -4.36 -25.19 1.51
C SER A 196 -5.29 -24.62 2.59
N SER A 197 -6.10 -25.48 3.21
CA SER A 197 -6.94 -25.15 4.37
C SER A 197 -6.14 -24.72 5.61
N GLN A 198 -4.83 -25.02 5.65
CA GLN A 198 -3.93 -24.51 6.70
C GLN A 198 -3.61 -23.02 6.53
N LEU A 199 -3.63 -22.50 5.30
CA LEU A 199 -3.34 -21.10 5.02
C LEU A 199 -4.54 -20.22 5.41
N ARG A 200 -5.74 -20.67 5.06
CA ARG A 200 -7.01 -20.06 5.44
C ARG A 200 -7.98 -21.17 5.84
N PRO A 201 -8.55 -21.13 7.07
CA PRO A 201 -9.53 -22.12 7.48
C PRO A 201 -10.73 -22.16 6.54
N GLU A 202 -11.26 -23.35 6.28
CA GLU A 202 -12.43 -23.55 5.40
C GLU A 202 -13.67 -22.79 5.87
N ALA A 203 -13.79 -22.54 7.19
CA ALA A 203 -14.85 -21.72 7.78
C ALA A 203 -14.90 -20.29 7.22
N ASP A 204 -13.76 -19.76 6.79
CA ASP A 204 -13.66 -18.41 6.20
C ASP A 204 -13.85 -18.43 4.67
N GLY A 205 -14.13 -19.59 4.08
CA GLY A 205 -14.29 -19.77 2.63
C GLY A 205 -13.03 -20.26 1.92
N ASP A 206 -13.25 -21.11 0.92
CA ASP A 206 -12.19 -21.65 0.06
C ASP A 206 -11.60 -20.59 -0.87
N LEU A 207 -10.30 -20.67 -1.07
CA LEU A 207 -9.55 -19.82 -1.97
C LEU A 207 -9.28 -20.55 -3.29
N PHE A 208 -9.96 -20.17 -4.36
CA PHE A 208 -9.81 -20.79 -5.68
C PHE A 208 -8.83 -20.02 -6.54
N LEU A 209 -7.95 -20.73 -7.26
CA LEU A 209 -7.09 -20.14 -8.26
C LEU A 209 -7.95 -19.64 -9.45
N ARG A 210 -7.86 -18.35 -9.74
CA ARG A 210 -8.66 -17.68 -10.77
C ARG A 210 -7.79 -16.79 -11.63
N THR A 211 -8.29 -16.54 -12.83
CA THR A 211 -7.76 -15.58 -13.80
C THR A 211 -8.94 -14.83 -14.43
N GLN A 212 -8.70 -13.62 -14.91
CA GLN A 212 -9.67 -12.84 -15.66
C GLN A 212 -9.02 -12.35 -16.96
N ALA A 213 -9.83 -12.12 -17.99
CA ALA A 213 -9.38 -11.45 -19.20
C ALA A 213 -8.72 -10.11 -18.86
N ALA A 214 -7.59 -9.83 -19.51
CA ALA A 214 -6.84 -8.61 -19.27
C ALA A 214 -7.66 -7.40 -19.73
N THR A 215 -7.89 -6.46 -18.80
CA THR A 215 -8.57 -5.19 -19.04
C THR A 215 -7.67 -4.05 -18.57
N PRO A 216 -7.94 -2.79 -18.96
CA PRO A 216 -7.17 -1.65 -18.45
C PRO A 216 -7.19 -1.50 -16.92
N LEU A 217 -8.20 -2.06 -16.26
CA LEU A 217 -8.34 -2.05 -14.79
C LEU A 217 -7.72 -3.28 -14.12
N VAL A 218 -7.58 -4.39 -14.86
CA VAL A 218 -7.18 -5.69 -14.35
C VAL A 218 -6.18 -6.35 -15.28
N SER A 219 -4.90 -6.28 -14.93
CA SER A 219 -3.80 -6.92 -15.65
C SER A 219 -2.66 -7.20 -14.69
N SER A 220 -1.72 -8.07 -15.08
CA SER A 220 -0.59 -8.42 -14.22
C SER A 220 0.21 -7.18 -13.81
N LYS A 221 0.61 -7.10 -12.54
CA LYS A 221 1.35 -5.96 -11.98
C LYS A 221 2.61 -5.59 -12.78
N TYR A 222 3.25 -6.58 -13.41
CA TYR A 222 4.53 -6.43 -14.11
C TYR A 222 4.46 -6.67 -15.62
N SER A 223 3.29 -7.08 -16.15
CA SER A 223 3.14 -7.41 -17.57
C SER A 223 1.73 -7.15 -18.06
N HIS A 224 1.54 -7.03 -19.38
CA HIS A 224 0.21 -6.83 -19.97
C HIS A 224 -0.57 -8.14 -20.18
N PHE A 225 -0.22 -9.21 -19.46
CA PHE A 225 -0.93 -10.48 -19.51
C PHE A 225 -2.04 -10.55 -18.45
N GLN A 226 -2.88 -11.57 -18.58
CA GLN A 226 -3.88 -11.91 -17.57
C GLN A 226 -3.19 -12.17 -16.23
N GLU A 227 -3.70 -11.56 -15.18
CA GLU A 227 -3.21 -11.79 -13.82
C GLU A 227 -3.90 -13.02 -13.21
N VAL A 228 -3.15 -13.74 -12.39
CA VAL A 228 -3.61 -14.93 -11.69
C VAL A 228 -3.58 -14.65 -10.19
N TRP A 229 -4.68 -14.92 -9.50
CA TRP A 229 -4.84 -14.69 -8.06
C TRP A 229 -5.68 -15.82 -7.44
N TYR A 230 -5.61 -15.93 -6.11
CA TYR A 230 -6.61 -16.70 -5.37
C TYR A 230 -7.79 -15.82 -5.01
N LEU A 231 -8.99 -16.28 -5.31
CA LEU A 231 -10.24 -15.59 -5.00
C LEU A 231 -11.02 -16.39 -3.99
N CYS A 232 -11.45 -15.73 -2.91
CA CYS A 232 -12.43 -16.28 -2.00
C CYS A 232 -13.81 -16.26 -2.67
N VAL A 233 -14.46 -17.41 -2.73
CA VAL A 233 -15.88 -17.46 -3.12
C VAL A 233 -16.64 -17.82 -1.86
N LEU A 234 -17.24 -16.83 -1.22
CA LEU A 234 -18.28 -17.10 -0.25
C LEU A 234 -19.41 -17.82 -0.99
N SER A 235 -19.78 -19.00 -0.52
CA SER A 235 -20.93 -19.74 -1.04
C SER A 235 -22.15 -18.82 -0.97
N CYS A 236 -22.62 -18.35 -2.12
CA CYS A 236 -23.91 -17.66 -2.24
C CYS A 236 -25.06 -18.65 -2.02
#